data_AF-A0A973DBN5-F1
#
_entry.id   AF-A0A973DBN5-F1
#
_cell.length_a   1.000
_cell.length_b   1.000
_cell.length_c   1.000
_cell.angle_alpha   90.00
_cell.angle_beta   90.00
_cell.angle_gamma   90.00
#
_symmetry.space_group_name_H-M   'P 1'
#
loop_
_entity.id
_entity.type
_entity.pdbx_description
1 polymer ?
#
loop_
_entity_poly.entity_id
_entity_poly.type
_entity_poly.pdbx_seq_one_letter_code
_entity_poly.pdbx_strand_id
1 'polypeptide(L)'
;MRSYVIFENLDATVQQVSAEFNIDCGQDMRWLAQFELTGGDGEPSICVEESINHLGVKIWTTIPNYGDDEGLFPMDKAVIAIRDSYFMGRIIRFTYLPENNTSGTIYAQLGEKTKSN
;
A
#
# COMPACT_ATOMS: atom_id res chain seq x y z
N MET A 1 8.76 2.21 -16.48
CA MET A 1 8.55 1.91 -15.05
C MET A 1 8.53 3.23 -14.33
N ARG A 2 7.51 3.48 -13.51
CA ARG A 2 7.45 4.66 -12.63
C ARG A 2 7.58 4.21 -11.18
N SER A 3 8.11 5.08 -10.34
CA SER A 3 8.27 4.83 -8.92
C SER A 3 7.81 6.03 -8.10
N TYR A 4 7.21 5.76 -6.95
CA TYR A 4 6.68 6.74 -6.02
C TYR A 4 7.15 6.42 -4.61
N VAL A 5 7.42 7.44 -3.82
CA VAL A 5 7.59 7.29 -2.38
C VAL A 5 6.19 7.33 -1.75
N ILE A 6 5.85 6.28 -1.01
CA ILE A 6 4.60 6.18 -0.25
C ILE A 6 4.79 6.89 1.09
N PHE A 7 5.82 6.48 1.83
CA PHE A 7 6.19 7.03 3.13
C PHE A 7 7.70 7.24 3.18
N GLU A 8 8.11 8.43 3.62
CA GLU A 8 9.51 8.76 3.85
C GLU A 8 9.68 9.06 5.34
N ASN A 9 10.43 8.21 6.05
CA ASN A 9 10.65 8.36 7.48
C ASN A 9 9.36 8.48 8.31
N LEU A 10 8.31 7.70 7.99
CA LEU A 10 7.07 7.75 8.77
C LEU A 10 7.34 7.18 10.17
N ASP A 11 7.09 7.97 11.20
CA ASP A 11 7.14 7.51 12.60
C ASP A 11 6.07 6.42 12.80
N ALA A 12 6.46 5.21 13.20
CA ALA A 12 5.50 4.12 13.34
C ALA A 12 4.56 4.32 14.55
N THR A 13 4.85 5.26 15.45
CA THR A 13 3.98 5.60 16.58
C THR A 13 2.82 6.53 16.21
N VAL A 14 2.85 7.19 15.04
CA VAL A 14 1.77 8.11 14.66
C VAL A 14 0.47 7.37 14.34
N GLN A 15 -0.63 8.09 14.50
CA GLN A 15 -1.97 7.67 14.10
C GLN A 15 -2.01 7.32 12.60
N GLN A 16 -3.02 6.55 12.20
CA GLN A 16 -3.26 6.10 10.83
C GLN A 16 -2.96 7.18 9.77
N VAL A 17 -2.15 6.83 8.76
CA VAL A 17 -1.77 7.70 7.65
C VAL A 17 -2.06 7.02 6.31
N SER A 18 -2.58 7.77 5.35
CA SER A 18 -2.84 7.27 4.00
C SER A 18 -2.11 8.06 2.93
N ALA A 19 -1.62 7.37 1.89
CA ALA A 19 -1.05 7.96 0.69
C ALA A 19 -1.77 7.43 -0.55
N GLU A 20 -2.11 8.32 -1.47
CA GLU A 20 -2.88 8.00 -2.68
C GLU A 20 -2.09 8.28 -3.95
N PHE A 21 -2.20 7.37 -4.93
CA PHE A 21 -1.48 7.44 -6.19
C PHE A 21 -2.43 7.21 -7.36
N ASN A 22 -2.35 8.07 -8.37
CA ASN A 22 -2.95 7.77 -9.67
C ASN A 22 -2.01 6.81 -10.39
N ILE A 23 -2.53 5.65 -10.77
CA ILE A 23 -1.77 4.62 -11.46
C ILE A 23 -2.40 4.31 -12.81
N ASP A 24 -1.57 3.88 -13.75
CA ASP A 24 -2.02 3.61 -15.11
C ASP A 24 -2.93 2.38 -15.15
N CYS A 25 -4.17 2.54 -15.62
CA CYS A 25 -5.16 1.47 -15.65
C CYS A 25 -5.14 0.76 -17.02
N GLY A 26 -4.57 -0.44 -17.08
CA GLY A 26 -4.54 -1.26 -18.28
C GLY A 26 -4.48 -2.74 -17.96
N GLN A 27 -4.96 -3.59 -18.88
CA GLN A 27 -5.05 -5.06 -18.70
C GLN A 27 -3.69 -5.74 -18.43
N ASP A 28 -2.58 -5.05 -18.64
CA ASP A 28 -1.21 -5.57 -18.46
C ASP A 28 -0.37 -4.74 -17.46
N MET A 29 -1.02 -4.00 -16.55
CA MET A 29 -0.30 -3.27 -15.50
C MET A 29 0.12 -4.20 -14.36
N ARG A 30 1.33 -3.98 -13.85
CA ARG A 30 1.82 -4.61 -12.61
C ARG A 30 2.33 -3.56 -11.66
N TRP A 31 2.06 -3.75 -10.38
CA TRP A 31 2.63 -2.92 -9.33
C TRP A 31 3.25 -3.76 -8.22
N LEU A 32 4.20 -3.14 -7.53
CA LEU A 32 4.90 -3.68 -6.37
C LEU A 32 5.05 -2.55 -5.37
N ALA A 33 4.46 -2.70 -4.19
CA ALA A 33 4.71 -1.86 -3.04
C ALA A 33 5.66 -2.59 -2.09
N GLN A 34 6.72 -1.91 -1.66
CA GLN A 34 7.65 -2.41 -0.65
C GLN A 34 7.56 -1.51 0.57
N PHE A 35 7.50 -2.12 1.75
CA PHE A 35 7.47 -1.44 3.03
C PHE A 35 8.59 -2.00 3.89
N GLU A 36 9.34 -1.12 4.54
CA GLU A 36 10.41 -1.44 5.44
C GLU A 36 10.12 -0.79 6.80
N LEU A 37 10.16 -1.59 7.87
CA LEU A 37 10.07 -1.13 9.25
C LEU A 37 11.43 -1.31 9.92
N THR A 38 11.98 -0.21 10.44
CA THR A 38 13.28 -0.18 11.12
C THR A 38 13.13 0.24 12.58
N GLY A 39 13.86 -0.41 13.48
CA GLY A 39 13.96 -0.01 14.89
C GLY A 39 12.67 -0.12 15.70
N GLY A 40 11.71 -0.93 15.23
CA GLY A 40 10.39 -1.06 15.84
C GLY A 40 10.19 -2.32 16.68
N ASP A 41 9.45 -2.14 17.78
CA ASP A 41 8.64 -3.18 18.41
C ASP A 41 7.19 -3.05 17.89
N GLY A 42 6.44 -4.16 17.80
CA GLY A 42 5.04 -4.20 17.33
C GLY A 42 4.86 -4.70 15.89
N GLU A 43 3.62 -5.00 15.51
CA GLU A 43 3.24 -5.56 14.20
C GLU A 43 2.16 -4.68 13.55
N PRO A 44 2.50 -3.50 13.00
CA PRO A 44 1.50 -2.68 12.34
C PRO A 44 1.03 -3.33 11.04
N SER A 45 -0.06 -2.81 10.49
CA SER A 45 -0.65 -3.35 9.26
C SER A 45 -0.75 -2.31 8.16
N ILE A 46 -0.69 -2.77 6.91
CA ILE A 46 -1.01 -1.95 5.73
C ILE A 46 -2.35 -2.41 5.18
N CYS A 47 -3.27 -1.47 4.98
CA CYS A 47 -4.47 -1.68 4.17
C CYS A 47 -4.23 -1.09 2.78
N VAL A 48 -4.56 -1.85 1.73
CA VAL A 48 -4.44 -1.39 0.34
C VAL A 48 -5.82 -1.34 -0.27
N GLU A 49 -6.16 -0.21 -0.88
CA GLU A 49 -7.49 0.00 -1.47
C GLU A 49 -7.36 0.57 -2.88
N GLU A 50 -8.34 0.26 -3.73
CA GLU A 50 -8.44 0.80 -5.07
C GLU A 50 -9.77 1.55 -5.28
N SER A 51 -9.75 2.49 -6.24
CA SER A 51 -10.95 3.17 -6.69
C SER A 51 -10.92 3.45 -8.19
N ILE A 52 -12.06 3.29 -8.86
CA ILE A 52 -12.25 3.63 -10.28
C ILE A 52 -12.48 5.13 -10.51
N ASN A 53 -12.64 5.94 -9.45
CA ASN A 53 -13.02 7.35 -9.48
C ASN A 53 -14.26 7.60 -10.36
N HIS A 54 -15.44 7.40 -9.78
CA HIS A 54 -16.72 7.57 -10.50
C HIS A 54 -17.30 8.96 -10.21
N LEU A 55 -17.36 9.81 -11.24
CA LEU A 55 -17.96 11.16 -11.15
C LEU A 55 -17.33 12.06 -10.06
N GLY A 56 -16.03 11.89 -9.80
CA GLY A 56 -15.32 12.65 -8.76
C GLY A 56 -15.51 12.10 -7.34
N VAL A 57 -16.27 11.01 -7.19
CA VAL A 57 -16.42 10.27 -5.93
C VAL A 57 -15.49 9.06 -5.95
N LYS A 58 -14.67 8.95 -4.90
CA LYS A 58 -13.83 7.78 -4.66
C LYS A 58 -14.57 6.82 -3.74
N ILE A 59 -15.07 5.72 -4.32
CA ILE A 59 -15.52 4.55 -3.57
C ILE A 59 -14.33 3.62 -3.50
N TRP A 60 -13.91 3.29 -2.28
CA TRP A 60 -12.74 2.45 -2.03
C TRP A 60 -13.16 1.00 -1.92
N THR A 61 -12.38 0.13 -2.54
CA THR A 61 -12.49 -1.33 -2.42
C THR A 61 -11.16 -1.85 -1.92
N THR A 62 -11.18 -2.57 -0.80
CA THR A 62 -9.99 -3.19 -0.25
C THR A 62 -9.47 -4.26 -1.20
N ILE A 63 -8.18 -4.19 -1.51
CA ILE A 63 -7.48 -5.26 -2.21
C ILE A 63 -7.31 -6.41 -1.21
N PRO A 64 -7.85 -7.60 -1.48
CA PRO A 64 -7.83 -8.68 -0.52
C PRO A 64 -6.40 -9.18 -0.29
N ASN A 65 -6.03 -9.33 0.97
CA ASN A 65 -4.95 -10.20 1.37
C ASN A 65 -5.54 -11.62 1.50
N TYR A 66 -5.33 -12.52 0.55
CA TYR A 66 -6.01 -13.83 0.54
C TYR A 66 -5.73 -14.74 1.75
N GLY A 67 -4.80 -14.36 2.64
CA GLY A 67 -4.56 -15.03 3.93
C GLY A 67 -5.27 -14.39 5.12
N ASP A 68 -6.01 -13.30 4.91
CA ASP A 68 -6.64 -12.48 5.95
C ASP A 68 -8.03 -12.00 5.51
N ASP A 69 -9.01 -12.11 6.40
CA ASP A 69 -10.41 -11.76 6.08
C ASP A 69 -10.65 -10.24 6.07
N GLU A 70 -9.73 -9.45 6.64
CA GLU A 70 -9.84 -7.99 6.74
C GLU A 70 -9.11 -7.25 5.60
N GLY A 71 -8.32 -7.96 4.78
CA GLY A 71 -7.53 -7.36 3.71
C GLY A 71 -6.34 -6.55 4.22
N LEU A 72 -5.86 -6.89 5.42
CA LEU A 72 -4.73 -6.27 6.07
C LEU A 72 -3.45 -7.05 5.78
N PHE A 73 -2.38 -6.33 5.49
CA PHE A 73 -1.05 -6.88 5.28
C PHE A 73 -0.19 -6.58 6.50
N PRO A 74 0.00 -7.54 7.43
CA PRO A 74 0.79 -7.31 8.63
C PRO A 74 2.27 -7.09 8.27
N MET A 75 2.91 -6.15 8.95
CA MET A 75 4.34 -5.88 8.87
C MET A 75 5.09 -6.73 9.92
N ASP A 76 4.89 -8.05 9.86
CA ASP A 76 5.49 -9.06 10.75
C ASP A 76 7.00 -9.29 10.52
N LYS A 77 7.55 -8.62 9.52
CA LYS A 77 8.95 -8.70 9.06
C LYS A 77 9.48 -7.31 8.82
N ALA A 78 10.80 -7.17 8.93
CA ALA A 78 11.51 -5.92 8.64
C ALA A 78 11.20 -5.38 7.23
N VAL A 79 10.93 -6.26 6.25
CA VAL A 79 10.52 -5.87 4.90
C VAL A 79 9.34 -6.74 4.46
N ILE A 80 8.28 -6.09 3.98
CA ILE A 80 7.17 -6.74 3.29
C ILE A 80 7.02 -6.20 1.87
N ALA A 81 6.49 -7.05 0.99
CA ALA A 81 6.26 -6.71 -0.41
C ALA A 81 4.85 -7.15 -0.81
N ILE A 82 4.03 -6.17 -1.22
CA ILE A 82 2.68 -6.40 -1.73
C ILE A 82 2.72 -6.19 -3.24
N ARG A 83 2.22 -7.15 -4.01
CA ARG A 83 2.21 -7.08 -5.47
C ARG A 83 0.89 -7.56 -6.01
N ASP A 84 0.45 -6.94 -7.09
CA ASP A 84 -0.67 -7.42 -7.88
C ASP A 84 -0.43 -7.16 -9.37
N SER A 85 -1.11 -7.96 -10.18
CA SER A 85 -1.20 -7.84 -11.64
C SER A 85 -2.63 -7.62 -12.14
N TYR A 86 -3.63 -7.62 -11.25
CA TYR A 86 -5.04 -7.46 -11.61
C TYR A 86 -5.66 -6.28 -10.86
N PHE A 87 -5.37 -5.07 -11.33
CA PHE A 87 -5.88 -3.83 -10.77
C PHE A 87 -6.92 -3.22 -11.71
N MET A 88 -8.12 -2.96 -11.20
CA MET A 88 -9.23 -2.41 -11.99
C MET A 88 -9.44 -0.91 -11.75
N GLY A 89 -8.93 -0.39 -10.64
CA GLY A 89 -8.98 1.01 -10.27
C GLY A 89 -8.18 1.92 -11.21
N ARG A 90 -8.26 3.22 -10.90
CA ARG A 90 -7.36 4.28 -11.44
C ARG A 90 -6.52 4.93 -10.35
N ILE A 91 -6.90 4.68 -9.09
CA ILE A 91 -6.29 5.25 -7.91
C ILE A 91 -6.07 4.12 -6.92
N ILE A 92 -4.87 4.03 -6.38
CA ILE A 92 -4.52 3.13 -5.29
C ILE A 92 -4.23 3.97 -4.05
N ARG A 93 -4.66 3.46 -2.90
CA ARG A 93 -4.39 4.04 -1.59
C ARG A 93 -3.67 3.00 -0.73
N PHE A 94 -2.61 3.43 -0.09
CA PHE A 94 -1.92 2.68 0.96
C PHE A 94 -2.19 3.38 2.27
N THR A 95 -2.75 2.64 3.23
CA THR A 95 -3.08 3.13 4.56
C THR A 95 -2.25 2.37 5.58
N TYR A 96 -1.37 3.09 6.27
CA TYR A 96 -0.67 2.59 7.45
C TYR A 96 -1.62 2.57 8.64
N LEU A 97 -1.72 1.42 9.30
CA LEU A 97 -2.53 1.19 10.49
C LEU A 97 -1.57 0.83 11.65
N PRO A 98 -1.34 1.76 12.60
CA PRO A 98 -0.53 1.46 13.78
C PRO A 98 -1.25 0.46 14.68
N GLU A 99 -0.51 -0.46 15.28
CA GLU A 99 -0.98 -1.29 16.39
C GLU A 99 -0.43 -0.81 17.74
N ASN A 100 -1.01 -1.29 18.85
CA ASN A 100 -0.53 -0.96 20.18
C ASN A 100 0.95 -1.34 20.33
N ASN A 101 1.74 -0.41 20.86
CA ASN A 101 3.20 -0.52 21.04
C ASN A 101 4.04 -0.50 19.75
N THR A 102 3.46 -0.11 18.60
CA THR A 102 4.26 0.07 17.38
C THR A 102 5.25 1.23 17.56
N SER A 103 6.52 1.00 17.27
CA SER A 103 7.59 2.02 17.28
C SER A 103 8.50 1.88 16.06
N GLY A 104 9.44 2.81 15.89
CA GLY A 104 10.40 2.78 14.79
C GLY A 104 10.02 3.67 13.62
N THR A 105 10.55 3.35 12.43
CA THR A 105 10.38 4.19 11.24
C THR A 105 10.05 3.34 10.03
N ILE A 106 9.07 3.80 9.26
CA ILE A 106 8.56 3.15 8.06
C ILE A 106 9.02 3.90 6.82
N TYR A 107 9.57 3.15 5.88
CA TYR A 107 9.84 3.59 4.52
C TYR A 107 9.02 2.75 3.57
N ALA A 108 8.42 3.39 2.58
CA ALA A 108 7.60 2.68 1.63
C ALA A 108 7.70 3.27 0.23
N GLN A 109 7.72 2.39 -0.77
CA GLN A 109 7.83 2.76 -2.18
C GLN A 109 6.89 1.93 -3.03
N LEU A 110 6.34 2.54 -4.08
CA LEU A 110 5.51 1.92 -5.09
C LEU A 110 6.25 1.95 -6.42
N GLY A 111 6.40 0.79 -7.07
CA GLY A 111 6.81 0.68 -8.47
C GLY A 111 5.63 0.23 -9.33
N GLU A 112 5.42 0.88 -10.47
CA GLU A 112 4.46 0.43 -11.50
C GLU A 112 5.13 0.22 -12.86
N LYS A 113 4.62 -0.77 -13.59
CA LYS A 113 5.01 -1.03 -14.98
C LYS A 113 3.80 -1.52 -15.78
N THR A 114 3.40 -0.73 -16.77
CA THR A 114 2.55 -1.18 -17.87
C THR A 114 3.42 -1.96 -18.87
N LYS A 115 2.96 -3.13 -19.31
CA LYS A 115 3.61 -3.84 -20.42
C LYS A 115 3.58 -2.94 -21.65
N SER A 116 4.75 -2.59 -22.15
CA SER A 116 4.89 -1.91 -23.43
C SER A 116 4.60 -2.94 -24.53
N ASN A 117 3.77 -2.57 -25.50
CA ASN A 117 3.65 -3.34 -26.75
C ASN A 117 4.98 -3.43 -27.48
#